data_AF-A0A951DVC4-F1
#
_entry.id   AF-A0A951DVC4-F1
#
_cell.length_a   1.000
_cell.length_b   1.000
_cell.length_c   1.000
_cell.angle_alpha   90.00
_cell.angle_beta   90.00
_cell.angle_gamma   90.00
#
_symmetry.space_group_name_H-M   'P 1'
#
loop_
_entity.id
_entity.type
_entity.pdbx_description
1 polymer ?
#
loop_
_entity_poly.entity_id
_entity_poly.type
_entity_poly.pdbx_seq_one_letter_code
_entity_poly.pdbx_strand_id
1 'polypeptide(L)' 'MRIAQVAPPFESVPPSGYGGTERVIYTLTEDLVRRGHDVTLFA' A
#
# COMPACT_ATOMS: atom_id res chain seq x y z
N MET A 1 -6.61 -14.37 0.44
CA MET A 1 -7.77 -13.47 0.19
C MET A 1 -7.43 -12.56 -0.98
N ARG A 2 -8.43 -12.01 -1.66
CA ARG A 2 -8.24 -10.94 -2.67
C ARG A 2 -8.54 -9.59 -2.03
N ILE A 3 -7.59 -8.67 -2.07
CA ILE A 3 -7.66 -7.39 -1.36
C ILE A 3 -7.37 -6.27 -2.37
N ALA A 4 -8.27 -5.29 -2.46
CA ALA A 4 -8.01 -4.04 -3.16
C ALA A 4 -7.62 -2.97 -2.14
N GLN A 5 -6.45 -2.37 -2.29
CA GLN A 5 -6.01 -1.22 -1.50
C GLN A 5 -6.02 0.03 -2.36
N VAL A 6 -6.63 1.10 -1.87
CA VAL A 6 -6.70 2.39 -2.55
C VAL A 6 -5.92 3.40 -1.72
N ALA A 7 -4.87 3.96 -2.30
CA ALA A 7 -4.08 5.00 -1.68
C ALA A 7 -4.67 6.39 -1.95
N PRO A 8 -4.45 7.36 -1.05
CA PRO A 8 -4.75 8.76 -1.33
C PRO A 8 -3.92 9.27 -2.54
N PRO A 9 -4.46 10.17 -3.38
CA PRO A 9 -3.79 10.63 -4.59
C PRO A 9 -2.78 11.77 -4.33
N PHE A 10 -2.17 11.82 -3.13
CA PHE A 10 -1.35 12.96 -2.70
C PHE A 10 0.16 12.72 -2.87
N GLU A 11 0.63 11.49 -2.63
CA GLU A 11 2.04 11.10 -2.70
C GLU A 11 2.14 9.66 -3.21
N SER A 12 3.31 9.30 -3.74
CA SER A 12 3.60 7.95 -4.22
C SER A 12 3.59 6.91 -3.08
N VAL A 13 3.41 5.63 -3.43
CA VAL A 13 3.56 4.49 -2.51
C VAL A 13 4.70 3.59 -3.02
N PRO A 14 5.85 3.49 -2.32
CA PRO A 14 6.20 4.18 -1.07
C PRO A 14 6.50 5.67 -1.30
N PRO A 15 6.26 6.53 -0.28
CA PRO A 15 6.40 7.97 -0.41
C PRO A 15 7.87 8.40 -0.47
N SER A 16 8.17 9.36 -1.34
CA SER A 16 9.49 10.01 -1.38
C SER A 16 9.65 11.11 -0.32
N GLY A 17 8.54 11.77 0.05
CA GLY A 17 8.47 12.85 1.03
C GLY A 17 7.60 12.55 2.25
N TYR A 18 6.79 13.54 2.66
CA TYR A 18 5.88 13.38 3.79
C TYR A 18 4.59 12.65 3.35
N GLY A 19 4.62 11.32 3.42
CA GLY A 19 3.47 10.45 3.19
C GLY A 19 3.28 9.47 4.35
N GLY A 20 2.58 9.90 5.41
CA GLY A 20 2.35 9.04 6.58
C GLY A 20 1.48 7.83 6.23
N THR A 21 0.36 8.10 5.56
CA THR A 21 -0.61 7.09 5.12
C THR A 21 0.00 6.17 4.07
N GLU A 22 0.70 6.72 3.08
CA GLU A 22 1.34 6.00 1.97
C GLU A 22 2.39 5.01 2.48
N ARG A 23 3.15 5.38 3.52
CA ARG A 23 4.12 4.48 4.16
C ARG A 23 3.46 3.33 4.92
N VAL A 24 2.33 3.58 5.58
CA VAL A 24 1.52 2.51 6.21
C VAL A 24 0.95 1.59 5.14
N ILE A 25 0.41 2.14 4.04
CA ILE A 25 -0.11 1.36 2.92
C ILE A 25 0.99 0.45 2.37
N TYR A 26 2.16 0.99 2.03
CA TYR A 26 3.31 0.21 1.55
C TYR A 26 3.63 -0.97 2.48
N THR A 27 3.81 -0.68 3.78
CA THR A 27 4.19 -1.70 4.77
C THR A 27 3.11 -2.78 4.90
N LEU A 28 1.83 -2.38 4.89
CA LEU A 28 0.70 -3.29 4.95
C LEU A 28 0.58 -4.14 3.69
N THR A 29 0.78 -3.56 2.50
CA THR A 29 0.77 -4.27 1.22
C THR A 29 1.82 -5.38 1.23
N GLU A 30 3.07 -5.05 1.56
CA GLU A 30 4.19 -6.01 1.59
C GLU A 30 3.90 -7.16 2.56
N ASP A 31 3.40 -6.87 3.76
CA ASP A 31 3.10 -7.90 4.75
C ASP A 31 1.90 -8.79 4.36
N LEU A 32 0.88 -8.23 3.70
CA LEU A 32 -0.25 -9.01 3.19
C LEU A 32 0.19 -9.93 2.04
N VAL A 33 1.01 -9.43 1.11
CA VAL A 33 1.60 -10.25 0.04
C VAL A 33 2.44 -11.37 0.63
N ARG A 34 3.31 -11.07 1.61
CA ARG A 34 4.14 -12.07 2.31
C ARG A 34 3.34 -13.16 3.01
N ARG A 35 2.12 -12.86 3.47
CA ARG A 35 1.18 -13.82 4.07
C ARG A 35 0.38 -14.63 3.05
N GLY A 36 0.62 -14.43 1.74
CA GLY A 36 -0.05 -15.16 0.66
C GLY A 36 -1.41 -14.57 0.27
N HIS A 37 -1.66 -13.29 0.57
CA HIS A 37 -2.83 -12.60 0.03
C HIS A 37 -2.54 -12.06 -1.37
N ASP A 38 -3.56 -12.07 -2.23
CA ASP A 38 -3.56 -11.45 -3.55
C ASP A 38 -4.00 -10.00 -3.39
N VAL A 39 -3.06 -9.07 -3.55
CA VAL A 39 -3.26 -7.64 -3.28
C VAL A 39 -3.06 -6.83 -4.54
N THR A 40 -4.07 -6.05 -4.91
CA THR A 40 -3.96 -5.01 -5.94
C THR A 40 -3.97 -3.65 -5.26
N LEU A 41 -2.88 -2.89 -5.43
CA LEU A 41 -2.76 -1.51 -4.96
C LEU A 41 -3.06 -0.53 -6.10
N PHE A 42 -3.96 0.40 -5.84
CA PHE A 42 -4.23 1.58 -6.66
C PHE A 42 -3.56 2.79 -5.99
N ALA A 43 -2.47 3.27 -6.58
CA ALA A 43 -1.63 4.35 -6.05
C ALA A 43 -1.29 5.37 -7.13
#